data_AF-A0A1G4UQN9-F1
#
_entry.id   AF-A0A1G4UQN9-F1
#
_cell.length_a   1.000
_cell.length_b   1.000
_cell.length_c   1.000
_cell.angle_alpha   90.00
_cell.angle_beta   90.00
_cell.angle_gamma   90.00
#
_symmetry.space_group_name_H-M   'P 1'
#
loop_
_entity.id
_entity.type
_entity.pdbx_description
1 polymer ?
#
loop_
_entity_poly.entity_id
_entity_poly.type
_entity_poly.pdbx_seq_one_letter_code
_entity_poly.pdbx_strand_id
1 'polypeptide(L)'
;MAPGNQMSTEGISADPAPAPAKTASRLTMRCSYCDSENVMRDAWATWSVEDQSWCLGNVFDAAFCEDCENDTKIVEGVIGSQEGQADG
;
A
#
# COMPACT_ATOMS: atom_id res chain seq x y z
N MET A 1 -24.81 -38.07 -38.21
CA MET A 1 -25.00 -38.57 -36.82
C MET A 1 -23.87 -39.55 -36.54
N ALA A 2 -22.95 -39.46 -35.58
CA ALA A 2 -22.38 -38.49 -34.62
C ALA A 2 -20.93 -39.02 -34.35
N PRO A 3 -19.93 -38.31 -33.76
CA PRO A 3 -19.92 -37.84 -32.36
C PRO A 3 -19.35 -36.39 -32.22
N GLY A 4 -19.79 -35.57 -31.28
CA GLY A 4 -19.40 -35.66 -29.87
C GLY A 4 -18.04 -34.98 -29.65
N ASN A 5 -17.99 -33.64 -29.58
CA ASN A 5 -16.75 -32.94 -29.22
C ASN A 5 -16.73 -32.72 -27.70
N GLN A 6 -15.99 -33.57 -26.99
CA GLN A 6 -15.58 -33.36 -25.60
C GLN A 6 -14.21 -32.68 -25.60
N MET A 7 -14.10 -31.53 -24.94
CA MET A 7 -12.83 -30.98 -24.42
C MET A 7 -13.17 -30.57 -22.97
N SER A 8 -13.07 -31.51 -22.02
CA SER A 8 -11.94 -31.65 -21.09
C SER A 8 -11.76 -30.43 -20.19
N THR A 9 -12.47 -30.45 -19.06
CA THR A 9 -12.22 -29.58 -17.90
C THR A 9 -11.06 -30.18 -17.11
N GLU A 10 -9.83 -29.83 -17.44
CA GLU A 10 -8.65 -30.28 -16.70
C GLU A 10 -8.09 -29.14 -15.85
N GLY A 11 -8.35 -29.25 -14.53
CA GLY A 11 -7.41 -28.92 -13.47
C GLY A 11 -6.85 -27.50 -13.39
N ILE A 12 -7.60 -26.58 -12.77
CA ILE A 12 -6.95 -25.48 -12.04
C ILE A 12 -6.50 -26.01 -10.69
N SER A 13 -5.19 -26.21 -10.56
CA SER A 13 -4.53 -26.54 -9.29
C SER A 13 -4.86 -25.46 -8.26
N ALA A 14 -5.35 -25.88 -7.10
CA ALA A 14 -5.51 -24.99 -5.96
C ALA A 14 -4.13 -24.46 -5.53
N ASP A 15 -3.97 -23.15 -5.51
CA ASP A 15 -2.78 -22.50 -4.98
C ASP A 15 -2.57 -22.91 -3.51
N PRO A 16 -1.32 -23.17 -3.07
CA PRO A 16 -1.04 -23.45 -1.67
C PRO A 16 -1.40 -22.24 -0.80
N ALA A 17 -2.09 -22.50 0.31
CA ALA A 17 -2.53 -21.48 1.26
C ALA A 17 -1.36 -20.54 1.65
N PRO A 18 -1.58 -19.21 1.73
CA PRO A 18 -0.54 -18.28 2.11
C PRO A 18 -0.04 -18.58 3.53
N ALA A 19 1.27 -18.64 3.69
CA ALA A 19 1.94 -18.76 4.99
C ALA A 19 1.46 -17.66 5.96
N PRO A 20 1.49 -17.89 7.29
CA PRO A 20 1.01 -16.91 8.25
C PRO A 20 1.79 -15.60 8.10
N ALA A 21 1.06 -14.53 7.81
CA ALA A 21 1.60 -13.18 7.68
C ALA A 21 2.24 -12.77 9.01
N LYS A 22 3.53 -12.41 8.99
CA LYS A 22 4.18 -11.76 10.13
C LYS A 22 3.40 -10.49 10.46
N THR A 23 2.96 -10.33 11.70
CA THR A 23 2.32 -9.10 12.18
C THR A 23 3.30 -7.94 12.03
N ALA A 24 3.17 -7.15 10.96
CA ALA A 24 4.02 -5.99 10.72
C ALA A 24 3.68 -4.90 11.74
N SER A 25 4.70 -4.39 12.44
CA SER A 25 4.55 -3.25 13.33
C SER A 25 4.06 -2.04 12.53
N ARG A 26 3.14 -1.25 13.11
CA ARG A 26 2.66 -0.02 12.47
C ARG A 26 3.77 1.04 12.50
N LEU A 27 3.87 1.85 11.45
CA LEU A 27 4.89 2.88 11.30
C LEU A 27 4.25 4.28 11.24
N THR A 28 4.99 5.28 11.71
CA THR A 28 4.80 6.71 11.40
C THR A 28 5.81 7.15 10.37
N MET A 29 5.39 8.06 9.48
CA MET A 29 6.24 8.71 8.49
C MET A 29 6.39 10.17 8.90
N ARG A 30 7.62 10.64 9.16
CA ARG A 30 7.86 11.98 9.70
C ARG A 30 8.87 12.77 8.88
N CYS A 31 8.71 14.08 8.83
CA CYS A 31 9.67 15.00 8.24
C CYS A 31 10.98 14.96 9.03
N SER A 32 12.11 14.77 8.35
CA SER A 32 13.43 14.75 8.99
C SER A 32 13.85 16.07 9.65
N TYR A 33 13.15 17.17 9.36
CA TYR A 33 13.49 18.51 9.86
C TYR A 33 12.61 18.95 11.03
N CYS A 34 11.29 18.79 10.92
CA CYS A 34 10.33 19.29 11.92
C CYS A 34 9.60 18.19 12.70
N ASP A 35 9.84 16.91 12.37
CA ASP A 35 9.20 15.73 12.96
C ASP A 35 7.67 15.61 12.74
N SER A 36 7.09 16.52 11.95
CA SER A 36 5.69 16.46 11.56
C SER A 36 5.37 15.23 10.72
N GLU A 37 4.17 14.70 10.86
CA GLU A 37 3.61 13.62 10.03
C GLU A 37 3.00 14.14 8.71
N ASN A 38 2.96 15.48 8.51
CA ASN A 38 2.42 16.10 7.31
C ASN A 38 3.44 16.08 6.14
N VAL A 39 3.72 14.87 5.65
CA VAL A 39 4.67 14.58 4.58
C VAL A 39 4.00 13.88 3.41
N MET A 40 4.44 14.21 2.19
CA MET A 40 3.97 13.58 0.95
C MET A 40 5.15 13.00 0.16
N ARG A 41 4.86 11.99 -0.67
CA ARG A 41 5.76 11.50 -1.72
C ARG A 41 5.33 12.06 -3.07
N ASP A 42 6.31 12.30 -3.93
CA ASP A 42 6.04 12.57 -5.33
C ASP A 42 5.52 11.30 -6.02
N ALA A 43 4.56 11.49 -6.93
CA ALA A 43 3.89 10.42 -7.62
C ALA A 43 3.30 10.93 -8.93
N TRP A 44 3.26 10.05 -9.92
CA TRP A 44 2.49 10.30 -11.13
C TRP A 44 1.19 9.50 -11.14
N ALA A 45 0.14 10.15 -11.62
CA ALA A 45 -1.14 9.51 -11.88
C ALA A 45 -1.31 9.31 -13.39
N THR A 46 -1.91 8.19 -13.77
CA THR A 46 -2.25 7.86 -15.16
C THR A 46 -3.76 7.78 -15.31
N TRP A 47 -4.28 8.22 -16.46
CA TRP A 47 -5.71 8.13 -16.74
C TRP A 47 -6.10 6.69 -17.12
N SER A 48 -7.01 6.07 -16.38
CA SER A 48 -7.65 4.81 -16.75
C SER A 48 -8.90 5.10 -17.58
N VAL A 49 -8.91 4.64 -18.83
CA VAL A 49 -10.09 4.77 -19.71
C VAL A 49 -11.21 3.83 -19.28
N GLU A 50 -10.88 2.67 -18.71
CA GLU A 50 -11.88 1.71 -18.22
C GLU A 50 -12.60 2.25 -16.98
N ASP A 51 -11.83 2.75 -16.01
CA ASP A 51 -12.36 3.25 -14.74
C ASP A 51 -12.79 4.73 -14.81
N GLN A 52 -12.53 5.40 -15.93
CA GLN A 52 -12.75 6.84 -16.14
C GLN A 52 -12.25 7.68 -14.96
N SER A 53 -11.05 7.35 -14.47
CA SER A 53 -10.47 8.00 -13.30
C SER A 53 -8.94 8.05 -13.37
N TRP A 54 -8.36 8.93 -12.55
CA TRP A 54 -6.91 8.98 -12.34
C TRP A 54 -6.50 7.88 -11.37
N CYS A 55 -5.58 7.03 -11.80
CA CYS A 55 -5.02 5.96 -10.98
C CYS A 55 -3.56 6.28 -10.64
N LEU A 56 -3.14 5.92 -9.42
CA LEU A 56 -1.75 6.03 -9.02
C LEU A 56 -0.90 5.05 -9.85
N GLY A 57 0.03 5.58 -10.66
CA GLY A 57 0.89 4.76 -11.50
C GLY A 57 2.15 4.30 -10.79
N ASN A 58 2.85 5.24 -10.13
CA ASN A 58 4.06 4.98 -9.37
C ASN A 58 4.27 6.07 -8.31
N VAL A 59 4.98 5.70 -7.24
CA VAL A 59 5.44 6.60 -6.18
C VAL A 59 6.96 6.66 -6.23
N PHE A 60 7.51 7.85 -6.08
CA PHE A 60 8.95 8.11 -6.14
C PHE A 60 9.51 8.46 -4.75
N ASP A 61 10.84 8.49 -4.66
CA ASP A 61 11.53 8.82 -3.41
C ASP A 61 11.66 10.32 -3.11
N ALA A 62 11.21 11.19 -4.02
CA ALA A 62 11.09 12.62 -3.69
C ALA A 62 9.99 12.81 -2.65
N ALA A 63 10.22 13.71 -1.70
CA ALA A 63 9.29 13.96 -0.61
C ALA A 63 9.22 15.44 -0.27
N PHE A 64 8.06 15.88 0.18
CA PHE A 64 7.76 17.25 0.56
C PHE A 64 7.11 17.27 1.94
N CYS A 65 7.39 18.27 2.75
CA CYS A 65 6.69 18.50 4.01
C CYS A 65 5.83 19.75 3.88
N GLU A 66 4.53 19.59 4.11
CA GLU A 66 3.56 20.69 4.02
C GLU A 66 3.80 21.73 5.11
N ASP A 67 4.14 21.31 6.34
CA ASP A 67 4.38 22.24 7.44
C ASP A 67 5.69 23.04 7.29
N CYS A 68 6.67 22.48 6.56
CA CYS A 68 7.89 23.21 6.21
C CYS A 68 7.77 23.98 4.88
N GLU A 69 6.72 23.70 4.10
CA GLU A 69 6.54 24.14 2.71
C GLU A 69 7.79 23.93 1.84
N ASN A 70 8.50 22.81 2.02
CA ASN A 70 9.73 22.51 1.29
C ASN A 70 10.03 21.01 1.16
N ASP A 71 10.97 20.67 0.25
CA ASP A 71 11.49 19.32 0.06
C ASP A 71 12.08 18.74 1.36
N THR A 72 11.86 17.44 1.59
CA THR A 72 12.30 16.75 2.81
C THR A 72 12.78 15.32 2.57
N LYS A 73 13.27 14.69 3.64
CA LYS A 73 13.40 13.23 3.75
C LYS A 73 12.37 12.74 4.77
N ILE A 74 11.81 11.56 4.50
CA ILE A 74 10.88 10.90 5.40
C ILE A 74 11.65 9.93 6.28
N VAL A 75 11.43 10.02 7.59
CA VAL A 75 11.98 9.11 8.60
C VAL A 75 10.87 8.21 9.11
N GLU A 76 11.14 6.92 9.18
CA GLU A 76 10.22 5.92 9.72
C GLU A 76 10.38 5.80 11.23
N GLY A 77 9.25 5.73 11.95
CA GLY A 77 9.20 5.44 13.38
C GLY A 77 8.19 4.35 13.69
N VAL A 78 8.40 3.51 14.71
CA VAL A 78 7.45 2.45 15.08
C VAL A 78 6.37 3.02 16.02
N ILE A 79 5.09 2.76 15.72
CA ILE A 79 3.98 3.04 16.62
C ILE A 79 3.87 1.88 17.61
N GLY A 80 4.12 2.15 18.90
CA GLY A 80 3.86 1.18 19.97
C GLY A 80 2.36 0.81 20.03
N SER A 81 2.05 -0.48 20.13
CA SER A 81 0.69 -0.97 20.36
C SER A 81 0.18 -0.45 21.71
N GLN A 82 -0.77 0.49 21.71
CA GLN A 82 -1.43 0.90 22.95
C GLN A 82 -2.55 -0.10 23.24
N GLU A 83 -2.25 -1.12 24.05
CA GLU A 83 -3.25 -1.98 24.69
C GLU A 83 -3.79 -1.28 25.96
N GLY A 84 -5.10 -0.96 25.93
CA GLY A 84 -5.97 -0.90 27.10
C GLY A 84 -5.72 0.17 28.17
N GLN A 85 -6.37 1.34 28.04
CA GLN A 85 -6.73 2.16 29.21
C GLN A 85 -8.21 1.90 29.54
N ALA A 86 -8.44 0.91 30.41
CA ALA A 86 -9.72 0.77 31.12
C ALA A 86 -9.57 1.53 32.45
N ASP A 87 -10.14 2.74 32.48
CA ASP A 87 -10.32 3.53 33.70
C ASP A 87 -11.61 3.06 34.38
N GLY A 88 -11.52 2.66 35.65
CA GLY A 88 -12.62 2.15 36.47
C GLY A 88 -12.72 2.88 37.79
#